data_AF-A0A7R9FTF0-F1
#
_entry.id   AF-A0A7R9FTF0-F1
#
_cell.length_a   1.000
_cell.length_b   1.000
_cell.length_c   1.000
_cell.angle_alpha   90.00
_cell.angle_beta   90.00
_cell.angle_gamma   90.00
#
_symmetry.space_group_name_H-M   'P 1'
#
loop_
_entity.id
_entity.type
_entity.pdbx_description
1 polymer ?
#
loop_
_entity_poly.entity_id
_entity_poly.type
_entity_poly.pdbx_seq_one_letter_code
_entity_poly.pdbx_strand_id
1 'polypeptide(L)'
;TATQIASLIGGKVIGNPETSVSGPSKIEEGQPGTITFLANPKYVSYIYDTKASIVLVSNDFVPERDVAATLICVDNVYAALSILMSQFNSGISVLDGVATTAVIDPTAIISENVRIDDHVIIKKNAKIGKNTTIFGQVFIGDNVTIGDNVTLYPGVKVYHNCEIGNNCILHSNTVIGSDGFGFARDEEGNYKKIAQTGNVVVEEDVEIGSNTVIDRATMGSTRICKGVKLDNLIQIAHNVTIGNNTAIAAQTGIAGSTKIGANCLIGGQVGIVGHIEIADGTMIQAQSGISSNIKNENAKLYGSPAIEYSNYLKSYAYFRKLPDMAQQIRKLEQELDKMPKVAENVIVEPFAYIGANVEIGEGTWVGPHATILEGSFVGKNCKLFPGAVIGAIPQDLKFKGENSTLVIEDNVIVRECCTLNRGTEASMTTRIGKGTMLMAYVHVAHDCFIGSNCIIANNVNLAGHIEIGNQVIIGGMSAVHQFVKIGDHAMIGGGSLVRKDVPPYVKAAREPLSYVGVNSVGLRRRGFSIEQVNHIQDIYRILFVKGNNVKKAIETIDATIHESAEKAFIMQFLMQADR
;
A
#
# COMPACT_ATOMS: atom_id res chain seq x y z
N THR A 1 39.99 27.91 -42.28
CA THR A 1 39.03 28.79 -42.98
C THR A 1 37.64 28.18 -42.89
N ALA A 2 36.59 28.93 -43.24
CA ALA A 2 35.20 28.46 -43.19
C ALA A 2 34.99 27.20 -44.05
N THR A 3 35.62 27.15 -45.22
CA THR A 3 35.62 25.95 -46.09
C THR A 3 36.24 24.73 -45.39
N GLN A 4 37.39 24.87 -44.73
CA GLN A 4 38.03 23.75 -44.02
C GLN A 4 37.18 23.24 -42.87
N ILE A 5 36.59 24.17 -42.10
CA ILE A 5 35.71 23.84 -40.98
C ILE A 5 34.46 23.12 -41.51
N ALA A 6 33.83 23.66 -42.55
CA ALA A 6 32.66 23.06 -43.18
C ALA A 6 32.96 21.64 -43.71
N SER A 7 34.09 21.43 -44.38
CA SER A 7 34.51 20.09 -44.82
C SER A 7 34.72 19.11 -43.66
N LEU A 8 35.25 19.58 -42.52
CA LEU A 8 35.48 18.75 -41.34
C LEU A 8 34.17 18.28 -40.69
N ILE A 9 33.17 19.16 -40.61
CA ILE A 9 31.90 18.89 -39.92
C ILE A 9 30.74 18.53 -40.86
N GLY A 10 31.00 18.39 -42.16
CA GLY A 10 29.99 18.12 -43.19
C GLY A 10 28.99 19.25 -43.40
N GLY A 11 29.40 20.51 -43.18
CA GLY A 11 28.53 21.69 -43.28
C GLY A 11 28.58 22.38 -44.64
N LYS A 12 27.60 23.27 -44.88
CA LYS A 12 27.54 24.16 -46.06
C LYS A 12 27.84 25.59 -45.65
N VAL A 13 28.75 26.24 -46.38
CA VAL A 13 29.11 27.65 -46.14
C VAL A 13 28.12 28.60 -46.82
N ILE A 14 27.65 29.62 -46.10
CA ILE A 14 26.92 30.78 -46.63
C ILE A 14 27.66 32.05 -46.19
N GLY A 15 28.11 32.87 -47.15
CA GLY A 15 28.95 34.05 -46.90
C GLY A 15 30.35 33.88 -47.48
N ASN A 16 31.38 34.40 -46.80
CA ASN A 16 32.76 34.33 -47.29
C ASN A 16 33.44 33.00 -46.92
N PRO A 17 33.80 32.12 -47.89
CA PRO A 17 34.44 30.82 -47.64
C PRO A 17 35.87 30.92 -47.07
N GLU A 18 36.55 32.04 -47.31
CA GLU A 18 37.93 32.26 -46.88
C GLU A 18 38.04 32.82 -45.45
N THR A 19 36.92 33.10 -44.79
CA THR A 19 36.92 33.60 -43.41
C THR A 19 37.69 32.63 -42.49
N SER A 20 38.70 33.13 -41.80
CA SER A 20 39.52 32.37 -40.86
C SER A 20 39.16 32.66 -39.41
N VAL A 21 39.27 31.66 -38.55
CA VAL A 21 39.08 31.79 -37.10
C VAL A 21 40.23 31.12 -36.35
N SER A 22 40.53 31.61 -35.15
CA SER A 22 41.60 31.11 -34.27
C SER A 22 41.08 30.45 -32.99
N GLY A 23 39.79 30.60 -32.66
CA GLY A 23 39.21 30.01 -31.46
C GLY A 23 37.69 30.19 -31.36
N PRO A 24 37.05 29.51 -30.40
CA PRO A 24 35.62 29.66 -30.14
C PRO A 24 35.29 30.90 -29.30
N SER A 25 34.04 31.36 -29.38
CA SER A 25 33.47 32.40 -28.51
C SER A 25 31.98 32.15 -28.23
N LYS A 26 31.45 32.73 -27.14
CA LYS A 26 30.00 32.80 -26.92
C LYS A 26 29.36 33.74 -27.94
N ILE A 27 28.11 33.50 -28.33
CA ILE A 27 27.44 34.29 -29.37
C ILE A 27 27.28 35.75 -28.95
N GLU A 28 27.05 36.01 -27.67
CA GLU A 28 26.90 37.35 -27.08
C GLU A 28 28.23 38.12 -26.97
N GLU A 29 29.35 37.40 -26.88
CA GLU A 29 30.69 37.94 -26.64
C GLU A 29 31.58 37.84 -27.89
N GLY A 30 30.99 37.46 -29.03
CA GLY A 30 31.70 37.16 -30.26
C GLY A 30 32.67 38.26 -30.68
N GLN A 31 33.87 37.86 -31.12
CA GLN A 31 34.92 38.76 -31.59
C GLN A 31 35.36 38.39 -33.02
N PRO A 32 35.90 39.34 -33.80
CA PRO A 32 36.53 39.02 -35.07
C PRO A 32 37.59 37.94 -34.91
N GLY A 33 37.61 36.96 -35.82
CA GLY A 33 38.49 35.80 -35.75
C GLY A 33 37.98 34.67 -34.86
N THR A 34 36.77 34.75 -34.31
CA THR A 34 36.18 33.65 -33.50
C THR A 34 35.03 32.95 -34.21
N ILE A 35 34.79 31.70 -33.82
CA ILE A 35 33.62 30.90 -34.23
C ILE A 35 32.65 30.73 -33.06
N THR A 36 31.36 30.88 -33.32
CA THR A 36 30.30 30.61 -32.33
C THR A 36 29.22 29.73 -32.94
N PHE A 37 28.13 29.45 -32.22
CA PHE A 37 27.03 28.62 -32.70
C PHE A 37 25.67 29.12 -32.22
N LEU A 38 24.63 28.80 -33.00
CA LEU A 38 23.24 29.02 -32.67
C LEU A 38 22.49 27.68 -32.77
N ALA A 39 22.21 27.08 -31.62
CA ALA A 39 21.41 25.86 -31.51
C ALA A 39 20.10 26.06 -30.75
N ASN A 40 20.06 27.02 -29.82
CA ASN A 40 18.89 27.29 -28.99
C ASN A 40 18.16 28.54 -29.51
N PRO A 41 16.86 28.45 -29.85
CA PRO A 41 16.08 29.57 -30.37
C PRO A 41 16.09 30.83 -29.48
N LYS A 42 16.30 30.70 -28.17
CA LYS A 42 16.40 31.85 -27.25
C LYS A 42 17.54 32.82 -27.58
N TYR A 43 18.54 32.36 -28.33
CA TYR A 43 19.72 33.16 -28.66
C TYR A 43 19.70 33.71 -30.09
N VAL A 44 18.61 33.52 -30.84
CA VAL A 44 18.48 33.98 -32.24
C VAL A 44 18.73 35.48 -32.35
N SER A 45 18.29 36.29 -31.40
CA SER A 45 18.52 37.74 -31.43
C SER A 45 20.01 38.12 -31.46
N TYR A 46 20.88 37.33 -30.83
CA TYR A 46 22.31 37.62 -30.76
C TYR A 46 23.06 37.35 -32.05
N ILE A 47 22.51 36.56 -32.99
CA ILE A 47 23.19 36.29 -34.26
C ILE A 47 23.35 37.56 -35.13
N TYR A 48 22.49 38.55 -34.92
CA TYR A 48 22.52 39.81 -35.67
C TYR A 48 23.51 40.82 -35.09
N ASP A 49 23.80 40.73 -33.79
CA ASP A 49 24.67 41.67 -33.07
C ASP A 49 26.06 41.10 -32.78
N THR A 50 26.26 39.78 -32.97
CA THR A 50 27.55 39.13 -32.72
C THR A 50 28.64 39.65 -33.65
N LYS A 51 29.86 39.81 -33.11
CA LYS A 51 31.05 40.11 -33.91
C LYS A 51 31.87 38.87 -34.23
N ALA A 52 31.36 37.67 -33.93
CA ALA A 52 31.98 36.42 -34.36
C ALA A 52 32.09 36.38 -35.88
N SER A 53 33.20 35.86 -36.40
CA SER A 53 33.43 35.81 -37.84
C SER A 53 32.71 34.64 -38.51
N ILE A 54 32.49 33.55 -37.76
CA ILE A 54 31.74 32.38 -38.21
C ILE A 54 30.68 32.01 -37.18
N VAL A 55 29.47 31.67 -37.63
CA VAL A 55 28.42 31.10 -36.77
C VAL A 55 27.98 29.75 -37.34
N LEU A 56 28.05 28.69 -36.54
CA LEU A 56 27.37 27.43 -36.86
C LEU A 56 25.86 27.58 -36.63
N VAL A 57 25.08 27.15 -37.61
CA VAL A 57 23.61 27.15 -37.55
C VAL A 57 23.07 25.83 -38.06
N SER A 58 21.82 25.53 -37.75
CA SER A 58 21.13 24.37 -38.32
C SER A 58 20.77 24.63 -39.79
N ASN A 59 20.65 23.56 -40.59
CA ASN A 59 20.26 23.65 -42.00
C ASN A 59 18.86 24.26 -42.23
N ASP A 60 18.00 24.21 -41.23
CA ASP A 60 16.66 24.81 -41.22
C ASP A 60 16.62 26.26 -40.71
N PHE A 61 17.76 26.82 -40.31
CA PHE A 61 17.83 28.21 -39.86
C PHE A 61 17.62 29.17 -41.05
N VAL A 62 16.56 29.96 -40.98
CA VAL A 62 16.27 31.03 -41.93
C VAL A 62 16.44 32.38 -41.22
N PRO A 63 17.40 33.22 -41.62
CA PRO A 63 17.61 34.52 -41.00
C PRO A 63 16.47 35.49 -41.34
N GLU A 64 15.97 36.22 -40.34
CA GLU A 64 14.93 37.26 -40.48
C GLU A 64 15.51 38.62 -40.92
N ARG A 65 16.82 38.80 -40.71
CA ARG A 65 17.59 40.01 -41.06
C ARG A 65 18.94 39.58 -41.62
N ASP A 66 19.66 40.49 -42.25
CA ASP A 66 21.02 40.22 -42.72
C ASP A 66 21.93 39.82 -41.55
N VAL A 67 22.66 38.71 -41.73
CA VAL A 67 23.64 38.23 -40.77
C VAL A 67 25.03 38.59 -41.27
N ALA A 68 25.79 39.35 -40.48
CA ALA A 68 27.11 39.83 -40.85
C ALA A 68 28.19 38.72 -40.86
N ALA A 69 28.02 37.69 -40.03
CA ALA A 69 28.95 36.58 -39.92
C ALA A 69 28.81 35.58 -41.09
N THR A 70 29.90 34.89 -41.45
CA THR A 70 29.82 33.73 -42.33
C THR A 70 29.09 32.60 -41.61
N LEU A 71 28.07 32.01 -42.22
CA LEU A 71 27.34 30.89 -41.64
C LEU A 71 27.90 29.55 -42.12
N ILE A 72 27.96 28.58 -41.21
CA ILE A 72 28.15 27.16 -41.58
C ILE A 72 26.91 26.40 -41.13
N CYS A 73 26.12 25.96 -42.11
CA CYS A 73 24.88 25.23 -41.89
C CYS A 73 25.17 23.73 -41.78
N VAL A 74 24.65 23.09 -40.73
CA VAL A 74 24.83 21.66 -40.44
C VAL A 74 23.51 21.01 -40.04
N ASP A 75 23.40 19.70 -40.17
CA ASP A 75 22.19 18.97 -39.73
C ASP A 75 22.03 18.96 -38.21
N ASN A 76 23.15 18.89 -37.46
CA ASN A 76 23.13 18.89 -36.00
C ASN A 76 24.27 19.75 -35.46
N VAL A 77 23.91 20.92 -34.92
CA VAL A 77 24.84 21.92 -34.40
C VAL A 77 25.67 21.39 -33.22
N TYR A 78 25.05 20.63 -32.30
CA TYR A 78 25.76 20.09 -31.13
C TYR A 78 26.78 19.00 -31.52
N ALA A 79 26.43 18.14 -32.48
CA ALA A 79 27.36 17.13 -32.99
C ALA A 79 28.57 17.77 -33.69
N ALA A 80 28.31 18.78 -34.54
CA ALA A 80 29.37 19.53 -35.21
C ALA A 80 30.27 20.29 -34.22
N LEU A 81 29.68 20.88 -33.18
CA LEU A 81 30.43 21.55 -32.12
C LEU A 81 31.37 20.58 -31.39
N SER A 82 30.93 19.36 -31.11
CA SER A 82 31.77 18.33 -30.47
C SER A 82 33.03 18.03 -31.28
N ILE A 83 32.89 17.85 -32.61
CA ILE A 83 34.01 17.64 -33.53
C ILE A 83 34.95 18.86 -33.53
N LEU A 84 34.40 20.07 -33.63
CA LEU A 84 35.19 21.30 -33.62
C LEU A 84 35.97 21.51 -32.32
N MET A 85 35.33 21.30 -31.17
CA MET A 85 35.98 21.48 -29.86
C MET A 85 37.12 20.48 -29.66
N SER A 86 37.01 19.26 -30.19
CA SER A 86 38.12 18.30 -30.15
C SER A 86 39.37 18.76 -30.91
N GLN A 87 39.21 19.51 -32.01
CA GLN A 87 40.33 20.06 -32.78
C GLN A 87 41.00 21.24 -32.06
N PHE A 88 40.23 22.07 -31.36
CA PHE A 88 40.82 23.15 -30.56
C PHE A 88 41.59 22.62 -29.34
N ASN A 89 41.18 21.48 -28.78
CA ASN A 89 41.86 20.85 -27.65
C ASN A 89 43.10 20.00 -28.02
N SER A 90 43.37 19.76 -29.31
CA SER A 90 44.52 18.93 -29.72
C SER A 90 45.89 19.61 -29.55
N GLY A 91 45.94 20.83 -29.01
CA GLY A 91 47.16 21.62 -28.78
C GLY A 91 47.90 21.34 -27.46
N ILE A 92 47.49 20.33 -26.68
CA ILE A 92 48.22 19.92 -25.48
C ILE A 92 49.54 19.26 -25.92
N SER A 93 50.67 19.87 -25.60
CA SER A 93 52.00 19.33 -25.85
C SER A 93 52.19 18.05 -25.03
N VAL A 94 52.03 16.90 -25.66
CA VAL A 94 52.38 15.60 -25.08
C VAL A 94 53.77 15.22 -25.57
N LEU A 95 54.60 14.70 -24.67
CA LEU A 95 55.91 14.18 -25.02
C LEU A 95 55.74 13.00 -25.97
N ASP A 96 56.45 13.00 -27.11
CA ASP A 96 56.45 11.86 -28.01
C ASP A 96 57.39 10.77 -27.48
N GLY A 97 56.84 9.58 -27.22
CA GLY A 97 57.58 8.44 -26.66
C GLY A 97 57.59 8.40 -25.13
N VAL A 98 58.67 7.90 -24.56
CA VAL A 98 58.82 7.65 -23.11
C VAL A 98 59.83 8.63 -22.51
N ALA A 99 59.40 9.40 -21.50
CA ALA A 99 60.24 10.33 -20.77
C ALA A 99 61.38 9.60 -20.04
N THR A 100 62.56 10.22 -19.98
CA THR A 100 63.76 9.61 -19.36
C THR A 100 63.65 9.48 -17.84
N THR A 101 62.72 10.20 -17.21
CA THR A 101 62.47 10.14 -15.77
C THR A 101 61.41 9.11 -15.38
N ALA A 102 60.78 8.44 -16.35
CA ALA A 102 59.82 7.38 -16.09
C ALA A 102 60.53 6.11 -15.57
N VAL A 103 59.95 5.47 -14.55
CA VAL A 103 60.46 4.24 -13.95
C VAL A 103 59.57 3.08 -14.38
N ILE A 104 60.05 2.29 -15.33
CA ILE A 104 59.32 1.16 -15.91
C ILE A 104 60.05 -0.13 -15.54
N ASP A 105 59.32 -1.07 -14.93
CA ASP A 105 59.86 -2.39 -14.62
C ASP A 105 60.20 -3.15 -15.92
N PRO A 106 61.34 -3.88 -16.00
CA PRO A 106 61.74 -4.60 -17.21
C PRO A 106 60.75 -5.67 -17.69
N THR A 107 59.85 -6.13 -16.82
CA THR A 107 58.81 -7.12 -17.16
C THR A 107 57.53 -6.50 -17.71
N ALA A 108 57.41 -5.16 -17.68
CA ALA A 108 56.25 -4.48 -18.25
C ALA A 108 56.27 -4.53 -19.78
N ILE A 109 55.09 -4.64 -20.38
CA ILE A 109 54.90 -4.71 -21.83
C ILE A 109 54.26 -3.40 -22.27
N ILE A 110 55.00 -2.62 -23.06
CA ILE A 110 54.55 -1.34 -23.62
C ILE A 110 54.33 -1.53 -25.12
N SER A 111 53.12 -1.24 -25.60
CA SER A 111 52.77 -1.36 -27.02
C SER A 111 53.24 -0.17 -27.85
N GLU A 112 52.90 -0.18 -29.15
CA GLU A 112 53.25 0.86 -30.11
C GLU A 112 52.56 2.21 -29.80
N ASN A 113 53.26 3.32 -30.10
CA ASN A 113 52.75 4.70 -29.97
C ASN A 113 52.24 5.09 -28.57
N VAL A 114 52.74 4.43 -27.52
CA VAL A 114 52.46 4.83 -26.14
C VAL A 114 53.28 6.07 -25.80
N ARG A 115 52.64 7.05 -25.19
CA ARG A 115 53.28 8.27 -24.67
C ARG A 115 53.31 8.18 -23.15
N ILE A 116 54.50 8.31 -22.57
CA ILE A 116 54.73 8.22 -21.13
C ILE A 116 55.51 9.44 -20.68
N ASP A 117 54.89 10.25 -19.84
CA ASP A 117 55.41 11.54 -19.40
C ASP A 117 56.30 11.40 -18.14
N ASP A 118 56.81 12.53 -17.65
CA ASP A 118 57.77 12.56 -16.54
C ASP A 118 57.24 11.93 -15.24
N HIS A 119 58.11 11.20 -14.55
CA HIS A 119 57.86 10.61 -13.23
C HIS A 119 56.69 9.62 -13.17
N VAL A 120 56.34 8.99 -14.28
CA VAL A 120 55.44 7.83 -14.31
C VAL A 120 56.14 6.60 -13.72
N ILE A 121 55.40 5.78 -12.96
CA ILE A 121 55.88 4.51 -12.41
C ILE A 121 55.02 3.36 -12.93
N ILE A 122 55.65 2.41 -13.62
CA ILE A 122 54.99 1.20 -14.14
C ILE A 122 55.66 -0.03 -13.52
N LYS A 123 54.86 -0.86 -12.85
CA LYS A 123 55.33 -2.00 -12.05
C LYS A 123 55.29 -3.32 -12.83
N LYS A 124 55.57 -4.43 -12.15
CA LYS A 124 55.90 -5.72 -12.77
C LYS A 124 54.74 -6.27 -13.58
N ASN A 125 55.04 -6.87 -14.73
CA ASN A 125 54.07 -7.51 -15.62
C ASN A 125 52.88 -6.63 -16.06
N ALA A 126 52.96 -5.31 -15.88
CA ALA A 126 51.93 -4.41 -16.37
C ALA A 126 51.92 -4.41 -17.90
N LYS A 127 50.74 -4.27 -18.50
CA LYS A 127 50.53 -4.28 -19.96
C LYS A 127 49.86 -2.99 -20.38
N ILE A 128 50.47 -2.25 -21.30
CA ILE A 128 49.95 -0.99 -21.82
C ILE A 128 49.65 -1.12 -23.30
N GLY A 129 48.39 -0.92 -23.69
CA GLY A 129 47.90 -0.98 -25.06
C GLY A 129 48.36 0.19 -25.94
N LYS A 130 48.06 0.09 -27.22
CA LYS A 130 48.54 0.99 -28.29
C LYS A 130 47.94 2.39 -28.14
N ASN A 131 48.69 3.41 -28.58
CA ASN A 131 48.24 4.82 -28.62
C ASN A 131 47.80 5.37 -27.25
N THR A 132 48.16 4.71 -26.15
CA THR A 132 47.80 5.14 -24.80
C THR A 132 48.70 6.29 -24.36
N THR A 133 48.10 7.31 -23.74
CA THR A 133 48.81 8.49 -23.22
C THR A 133 48.76 8.50 -21.71
N ILE A 134 49.93 8.54 -21.07
CA ILE A 134 50.11 8.50 -19.62
C ILE A 134 50.85 9.77 -19.21
N PHE A 135 50.14 10.69 -18.58
CA PHE A 135 50.70 11.96 -18.09
C PHE A 135 51.51 11.77 -16.80
N GLY A 136 52.23 12.81 -16.41
CA GLY A 136 53.19 12.71 -15.31
C GLY A 136 52.60 12.30 -13.96
N GLN A 137 53.44 11.68 -13.13
CA GLN A 137 53.10 11.24 -11.76
C GLN A 137 52.03 10.11 -11.68
N VAL A 138 51.73 9.45 -12.78
CA VAL A 138 50.84 8.28 -12.78
C VAL A 138 51.55 7.05 -12.19
N PHE A 139 50.82 6.27 -11.39
CA PHE A 139 51.29 4.99 -10.83
C PHE A 139 50.46 3.83 -11.36
N ILE A 140 51.12 2.81 -11.93
CA ILE A 140 50.51 1.60 -12.46
C ILE A 140 51.12 0.38 -11.73
N GLY A 141 50.28 -0.31 -10.95
CA GLY A 141 50.66 -1.43 -10.09
C GLY A 141 50.96 -2.74 -10.83
N ASP A 142 51.37 -3.75 -10.05
CA ASP A 142 51.76 -5.06 -10.59
C ASP A 142 50.58 -5.74 -11.31
N ASN A 143 50.87 -6.39 -12.44
CA ASN A 143 49.91 -7.13 -13.27
C ASN A 143 48.68 -6.31 -13.75
N VAL A 144 48.77 -4.98 -13.77
CA VAL A 144 47.71 -4.13 -14.33
C VAL A 144 47.67 -4.28 -15.85
N THR A 145 46.47 -4.32 -16.42
CA THR A 145 46.28 -4.27 -17.88
C THR A 145 45.53 -3.00 -18.26
N ILE A 146 46.10 -2.22 -19.17
CA ILE A 146 45.51 -1.02 -19.77
C ILE A 146 45.35 -1.27 -21.26
N GLY A 147 44.15 -1.04 -21.78
CA GLY A 147 43.81 -1.20 -23.19
C GLY A 147 44.40 -0.15 -24.11
N ASP A 148 43.90 -0.16 -25.35
CA ASP A 148 44.30 0.75 -26.42
C ASP A 148 43.58 2.11 -26.30
N ASN A 149 44.24 3.17 -26.75
CA ASN A 149 43.72 4.55 -26.79
C ASN A 149 43.24 5.08 -25.43
N VAL A 150 43.90 4.67 -24.35
CA VAL A 150 43.56 5.13 -22.99
C VAL A 150 44.30 6.45 -22.70
N THR A 151 43.65 7.35 -21.97
CA THR A 151 44.29 8.58 -21.47
C THR A 151 44.24 8.59 -19.94
N LEU A 152 45.42 8.62 -19.30
CA LEU A 152 45.58 8.74 -17.85
C LEU A 152 46.18 10.10 -17.54
N TYR A 153 45.39 11.00 -16.96
CA TYR A 153 45.81 12.35 -16.57
C TYR A 153 46.71 12.34 -15.32
N PRO A 154 47.39 13.47 -15.00
CA PRO A 154 48.39 13.50 -13.95
C PRO A 154 47.92 12.94 -12.59
N GLY A 155 48.78 12.14 -11.96
CA GLY A 155 48.57 11.64 -10.60
C GLY A 155 47.56 10.50 -10.44
N VAL A 156 47.00 9.95 -11.54
CA VAL A 156 46.15 8.74 -11.51
C VAL A 156 46.92 7.57 -10.89
N LYS A 157 46.24 6.77 -10.06
CA LYS A 157 46.83 5.59 -9.39
C LYS A 157 45.98 4.36 -9.71
N VAL A 158 46.59 3.37 -10.34
CA VAL A 158 45.96 2.08 -10.63
C VAL A 158 46.67 1.00 -9.84
N TYR A 159 45.96 0.40 -8.88
CA TYR A 159 46.50 -0.64 -8.01
C TYR A 159 46.57 -1.99 -8.74
N HIS A 160 47.32 -2.91 -8.13
CA HIS A 160 47.67 -4.19 -8.74
C HIS A 160 46.44 -5.01 -9.20
N ASN A 161 46.65 -5.82 -10.24
CA ASN A 161 45.65 -6.72 -10.86
C ASN A 161 44.40 -6.05 -11.44
N CYS A 162 44.33 -4.71 -11.50
CA CYS A 162 43.20 -4.01 -12.12
C CYS A 162 43.29 -4.04 -13.64
N GLU A 163 42.13 -3.95 -14.30
CA GLU A 163 41.99 -3.98 -15.74
C GLU A 163 41.24 -2.73 -16.21
N ILE A 164 41.79 -2.05 -17.21
CA ILE A 164 41.19 -0.88 -17.86
C ILE A 164 41.07 -1.19 -19.36
N GLY A 165 39.86 -1.10 -19.88
CA GLY A 165 39.52 -1.36 -21.28
C GLY A 165 40.01 -0.26 -22.23
N ASN A 166 39.56 -0.35 -23.48
CA ASN A 166 39.97 0.57 -24.54
C ASN A 166 39.23 1.91 -24.46
N ASN A 167 39.82 2.96 -25.02
CA ASN A 167 39.21 4.30 -25.15
C ASN A 167 38.78 4.93 -23.82
N CYS A 168 39.38 4.52 -22.71
CA CYS A 168 39.04 5.06 -21.39
C CYS A 168 39.78 6.37 -21.10
N ILE A 169 39.12 7.26 -20.37
CA ILE A 169 39.72 8.53 -19.91
C ILE A 169 39.61 8.61 -18.39
N LEU A 170 40.75 8.67 -17.70
CA LEU A 170 40.81 8.81 -16.26
C LEU A 170 41.46 10.16 -15.92
N HIS A 171 40.68 11.04 -15.30
CA HIS A 171 41.09 12.39 -14.92
C HIS A 171 41.97 12.41 -13.67
N SER A 172 42.62 13.54 -13.45
CA SER A 172 43.71 13.69 -12.47
C SER A 172 43.36 13.18 -11.08
N ASN A 173 44.34 12.54 -10.43
CA ASN A 173 44.27 12.02 -9.07
C ASN A 173 43.18 10.96 -8.80
N THR A 174 42.57 10.38 -9.84
CA THR A 174 41.69 9.21 -9.69
C THR A 174 42.45 8.02 -9.11
N VAL A 175 41.80 7.26 -8.20
CA VAL A 175 42.37 6.05 -7.60
C VAL A 175 41.51 4.85 -7.96
N ILE A 176 42.13 3.84 -8.58
CA ILE A 176 41.51 2.59 -8.99
C ILE A 176 42.14 1.44 -8.22
N GLY A 177 41.32 0.67 -7.51
CA GLY A 177 41.71 -0.56 -6.85
C GLY A 177 42.29 -0.39 -5.44
N SER A 178 41.99 0.71 -4.75
CA SER A 178 42.26 0.83 -3.32
C SER A 178 41.50 -0.21 -2.50
N ASP A 179 41.98 -0.49 -1.29
CA ASP A 179 41.21 -1.28 -0.32
C ASP A 179 40.01 -0.47 0.19
N GLY A 180 38.81 -1.00 -0.02
CA GLY A 180 37.58 -0.47 0.55
C GLY A 180 37.38 -0.74 2.04
N PHE A 181 36.20 -0.33 2.52
CA PHE A 181 35.80 -0.37 3.92
C PHE A 181 35.36 -1.78 4.38
N GLY A 182 36.29 -2.73 4.45
CA GLY A 182 36.06 -4.08 4.98
C GLY A 182 36.60 -4.25 6.39
N PHE A 183 35.73 -4.23 7.41
CA PHE A 183 36.09 -4.48 8.81
C PHE A 183 35.08 -5.41 9.50
N ALA A 184 35.58 -6.35 10.30
CA ALA A 184 34.76 -7.19 11.19
C ALA A 184 35.03 -6.82 12.66
N ARG A 185 34.03 -6.93 13.53
CA ARG A 185 34.23 -6.79 14.98
C ARG A 185 34.66 -8.12 15.58
N ASP A 186 35.68 -8.11 16.43
CA ASP A 186 36.04 -9.26 17.25
C ASP A 186 35.22 -9.31 18.56
N GLU A 187 35.48 -10.34 19.38
CA GLU A 187 34.77 -10.59 20.65
C GLU A 187 34.90 -9.43 21.66
N GLU A 188 35.96 -8.63 21.55
CA GLU A 188 36.22 -7.46 22.39
C GLU A 188 35.61 -6.17 21.82
N GLY A 189 35.02 -6.25 20.62
CA GLY A 189 34.40 -5.12 19.92
C GLY A 189 35.36 -4.28 19.08
N ASN A 190 36.63 -4.71 18.92
CA ASN A 190 37.63 -4.03 18.10
C ASN A 190 37.42 -4.34 16.60
N TYR A 191 37.78 -3.39 15.72
CA TYR A 191 37.71 -3.61 14.28
C TYR A 191 38.96 -4.30 13.74
N LYS A 192 38.78 -5.45 13.08
CA LYS A 192 39.82 -6.15 12.32
C LYS A 192 39.61 -5.95 10.82
N LYS A 193 40.69 -5.54 10.12
CA LYS A 193 40.68 -5.37 8.66
C LYS A 193 40.43 -6.70 7.98
N ILE A 194 39.49 -6.70 7.04
CA ILE A 194 39.26 -7.82 6.13
C ILE A 194 40.12 -7.56 4.89
N ALA A 195 41.01 -8.50 4.59
CA ALA A 195 41.86 -8.41 3.41
C ALA A 195 40.99 -8.44 2.14
N GLN A 196 41.24 -7.49 1.24
CA GLN A 196 40.57 -7.46 -0.05
C GLN A 196 41.50 -8.00 -1.13
N THR A 197 41.05 -9.05 -1.80
CA THR A 197 41.89 -9.82 -2.74
C THR A 197 41.44 -9.69 -4.19
N GLY A 198 40.23 -9.17 -4.43
CA GLY A 198 39.67 -8.96 -5.76
C GLY A 198 40.33 -7.82 -6.55
N ASN A 199 39.75 -7.36 -7.64
CA ASN A 199 40.28 -6.26 -8.44
C ASN A 199 39.20 -5.25 -8.81
N VAL A 200 39.56 -4.29 -9.67
CA VAL A 200 38.63 -3.45 -10.40
C VAL A 200 38.76 -3.76 -11.88
N VAL A 201 37.62 -3.90 -12.56
CA VAL A 201 37.53 -4.04 -14.01
C VAL A 201 36.74 -2.84 -14.54
N VAL A 202 37.41 -2.01 -15.34
CA VAL A 202 36.82 -0.91 -16.10
C VAL A 202 36.76 -1.34 -17.55
N GLU A 203 35.57 -1.43 -18.13
CA GLU A 203 35.36 -1.81 -19.53
C GLU A 203 35.61 -0.62 -20.48
N GLU A 204 35.48 -0.82 -21.80
CA GLU A 204 35.78 0.22 -22.77
C GLU A 204 34.84 1.45 -22.74
N ASP A 205 35.32 2.56 -23.30
CA ASP A 205 34.59 3.82 -23.48
C ASP A 205 34.14 4.48 -22.15
N VAL A 206 34.75 4.11 -21.02
CA VAL A 206 34.46 4.67 -19.70
C VAL A 206 35.24 5.97 -19.47
N GLU A 207 34.60 6.96 -18.85
CA GLU A 207 35.25 8.19 -18.40
C GLU A 207 35.07 8.39 -16.90
N ILE A 208 36.16 8.69 -16.20
CA ILE A 208 36.21 8.82 -14.74
C ILE A 208 36.79 10.18 -14.35
N GLY A 209 35.98 11.01 -13.71
CA GLY A 209 36.32 12.35 -13.25
C GLY A 209 37.38 12.40 -12.15
N SER A 210 37.91 13.60 -11.93
CA SER A 210 39.04 13.84 -11.02
C SER A 210 38.71 13.46 -9.58
N ASN A 211 39.71 12.94 -8.86
CA ASN A 211 39.60 12.52 -7.46
C ASN A 211 38.47 11.51 -7.16
N THR A 212 37.98 10.79 -8.18
CA THR A 212 37.07 9.66 -7.97
C THR A 212 37.86 8.45 -7.48
N VAL A 213 37.29 7.70 -6.55
CA VAL A 213 37.90 6.50 -5.96
C VAL A 213 37.01 5.29 -6.23
N ILE A 214 37.63 4.22 -6.75
CA ILE A 214 36.97 2.96 -7.02
C ILE A 214 37.71 1.86 -6.26
N ASP A 215 37.09 1.36 -5.21
CA ASP A 215 37.67 0.31 -4.38
C ASP A 215 37.61 -1.04 -5.08
N ARG A 216 38.65 -1.85 -4.89
CA ARG A 216 38.67 -3.25 -5.33
C ARG A 216 37.62 -4.06 -4.58
N ALA A 217 37.15 -5.13 -5.21
CA ALA A 217 36.29 -6.08 -4.54
C ALA A 217 37.02 -6.87 -3.44
N THR A 218 36.28 -7.30 -2.41
CA THR A 218 36.81 -8.25 -1.42
C THR A 218 37.21 -9.57 -2.10
N MET A 219 36.32 -10.07 -2.96
CA MET A 219 36.50 -11.22 -3.85
C MET A 219 35.88 -10.89 -5.22
N GLY A 220 36.48 -11.36 -6.32
CA GLY A 220 36.01 -11.06 -7.67
C GLY A 220 36.40 -9.65 -8.11
N SER A 221 35.47 -8.90 -8.70
CA SER A 221 35.74 -7.56 -9.26
C SER A 221 34.67 -6.55 -8.84
N THR A 222 35.10 -5.34 -8.52
CA THR A 222 34.27 -4.14 -8.70
C THR A 222 34.26 -3.85 -10.20
N ARG A 223 33.08 -3.69 -10.81
CA ARG A 223 32.95 -3.64 -12.27
C ARG A 223 32.27 -2.36 -12.73
N ILE A 224 32.94 -1.64 -13.61
CA ILE A 224 32.42 -0.46 -14.30
C ILE A 224 32.23 -0.85 -15.75
N CYS A 225 30.98 -1.06 -16.17
CA CYS A 225 30.71 -1.60 -17.49
C CYS A 225 30.84 -0.52 -18.58
N LYS A 226 30.78 -0.97 -19.83
CA LYS A 226 31.00 -0.16 -21.03
C LYS A 226 30.25 1.17 -21.02
N GLY A 227 30.95 2.25 -21.42
CA GLY A 227 30.33 3.55 -21.71
C GLY A 227 29.88 4.35 -20.48
N VAL A 228 30.12 3.86 -19.26
CA VAL A 228 29.79 4.56 -18.01
C VAL A 228 30.53 5.89 -17.92
N LYS A 229 29.84 6.92 -17.42
CA LYS A 229 30.40 8.27 -17.19
C LYS A 229 30.30 8.62 -15.71
N LEU A 230 31.45 8.76 -15.07
CA LEU A 230 31.57 9.14 -13.66
C LEU A 230 32.17 10.54 -13.59
N ASP A 231 31.46 11.46 -12.94
CA ASP A 231 31.96 12.80 -12.66
C ASP A 231 32.98 12.79 -11.50
N ASN A 232 33.38 13.97 -11.05
CA ASN A 232 34.41 14.19 -10.05
C ASN A 232 33.96 13.80 -8.63
N LEU A 233 34.94 13.45 -7.77
CA LEU A 233 34.74 13.20 -6.34
C LEU A 233 33.71 12.10 -6.01
N ILE A 234 33.56 11.10 -6.88
CA ILE A 234 32.66 9.96 -6.63
C ILE A 234 33.39 8.91 -5.78
N GLN A 235 32.65 8.26 -4.88
CA GLN A 235 33.10 7.07 -4.16
C GLN A 235 32.35 5.83 -4.66
N ILE A 236 33.09 4.85 -5.19
CA ILE A 236 32.57 3.52 -5.53
C ILE A 236 33.22 2.51 -4.59
N ALA A 237 32.42 1.94 -3.69
CA ALA A 237 32.90 0.94 -2.75
C ALA A 237 33.12 -0.44 -3.41
N HIS A 238 33.67 -1.35 -2.62
CA HIS A 238 34.01 -2.71 -3.04
C HIS A 238 32.79 -3.48 -3.59
N ASN A 239 33.02 -4.34 -4.59
CA ASN A 239 32.01 -5.24 -5.18
C ASN A 239 30.85 -4.53 -5.90
N VAL A 240 30.91 -3.21 -6.08
CA VAL A 240 29.89 -2.50 -6.85
C VAL A 240 29.95 -2.91 -8.32
N THR A 241 28.79 -3.01 -8.96
CA THR A 241 28.67 -3.17 -10.42
C THR A 241 27.83 -2.04 -10.98
N ILE A 242 28.32 -1.35 -12.01
CA ILE A 242 27.60 -0.27 -12.70
C ILE A 242 27.38 -0.67 -14.16
N GLY A 243 26.11 -0.80 -14.56
CA GLY A 243 25.70 -1.23 -15.89
C GLY A 243 25.98 -0.20 -16.99
N ASN A 244 25.88 -0.66 -18.23
CA ASN A 244 26.30 0.07 -19.43
C ASN A 244 25.65 1.45 -19.55
N ASN A 245 26.43 2.42 -20.05
CA ASN A 245 25.96 3.78 -20.36
C ASN A 245 25.26 4.53 -19.21
N THR A 246 25.52 4.13 -17.96
CA THR A 246 25.03 4.85 -16.78
C THR A 246 25.89 6.08 -16.54
N ALA A 247 25.25 7.23 -16.28
CA ALA A 247 25.91 8.49 -15.96
C ALA A 247 25.67 8.89 -14.51
N ILE A 248 26.74 9.22 -13.79
CA ILE A 248 26.72 9.54 -12.36
C ILE A 248 27.42 10.87 -12.14
N ALA A 249 26.69 11.83 -11.59
CA ALA A 249 27.18 13.17 -11.31
C ALA A 249 27.97 13.26 -9.99
N ALA A 250 28.68 14.38 -9.82
CA ALA A 250 29.72 14.55 -8.81
C ALA A 250 29.25 14.26 -7.38
N GLN A 251 30.21 13.83 -6.54
CA GLN A 251 30.01 13.58 -5.10
C GLN A 251 29.00 12.49 -4.74
N THR A 252 28.61 11.65 -5.71
CA THR A 252 27.79 10.47 -5.45
C THR A 252 28.61 9.43 -4.69
N GLY A 253 28.00 8.83 -3.65
CA GLY A 253 28.59 7.75 -2.87
C GLY A 253 27.80 6.46 -3.02
N ILE A 254 28.47 5.38 -3.43
CA ILE A 254 27.87 4.06 -3.64
C ILE A 254 28.53 3.06 -2.70
N ALA A 255 27.76 2.53 -1.74
CA ALA A 255 28.23 1.55 -0.79
C ALA A 255 28.34 0.13 -1.39
N GLY A 256 29.06 -0.74 -0.67
CA GLY A 256 29.58 -1.98 -1.23
C GLY A 256 28.51 -2.98 -1.67
N SER A 257 28.87 -3.79 -2.66
CA SER A 257 28.04 -4.87 -3.25
C SER A 257 26.73 -4.41 -3.91
N THR A 258 26.57 -3.11 -4.17
CA THR A 258 25.41 -2.57 -4.88
C THR A 258 25.54 -2.77 -6.38
N LYS A 259 24.43 -3.13 -7.04
CA LYS A 259 24.35 -3.29 -8.49
C LYS A 259 23.45 -2.24 -9.08
N ILE A 260 23.99 -1.44 -9.99
CA ILE A 260 23.27 -0.41 -10.73
C ILE A 260 23.07 -0.89 -12.15
N GLY A 261 21.84 -0.80 -12.63
CA GLY A 261 21.45 -1.16 -13.99
C GLY A 261 22.07 -0.28 -15.07
N ALA A 262 21.74 -0.59 -16.32
CA ALA A 262 22.17 0.15 -17.50
C ALA A 262 21.33 1.42 -17.72
N ASN A 263 21.90 2.41 -18.40
CA ASN A 263 21.26 3.66 -18.81
C ASN A 263 20.65 4.48 -17.64
N CYS A 264 21.18 4.31 -16.43
CA CYS A 264 20.73 5.09 -15.27
C CYS A 264 21.31 6.51 -15.33
N LEU A 265 20.56 7.47 -14.79
CA LEU A 265 20.99 8.86 -14.60
C LEU A 265 20.94 9.19 -13.11
N ILE A 266 22.11 9.37 -12.50
CA ILE A 266 22.25 9.59 -11.06
C ILE A 266 22.77 11.00 -10.82
N GLY A 267 21.94 11.84 -10.20
CA GLY A 267 22.25 13.24 -9.89
C GLY A 267 23.35 13.38 -8.83
N GLY A 268 23.87 14.61 -8.69
CA GLY A 268 25.00 14.87 -7.79
C GLY A 268 24.65 14.68 -6.31
N GLN A 269 25.64 14.30 -5.51
CA GLN A 269 25.50 14.04 -4.07
C GLN A 269 24.43 12.99 -3.71
N VAL A 270 24.15 12.04 -4.60
CA VAL A 270 23.28 10.90 -4.27
C VAL A 270 24.03 9.94 -3.34
N GLY A 271 23.34 9.46 -2.31
CA GLY A 271 23.85 8.42 -1.41
C GLY A 271 23.12 7.10 -1.64
N ILE A 272 23.85 6.02 -1.88
CA ILE A 272 23.28 4.70 -2.15
C ILE A 272 23.81 3.70 -1.13
N VAL A 273 22.91 3.04 -0.38
CA VAL A 273 23.30 2.01 0.60
C VAL A 273 23.86 0.75 -0.08
N GLY A 274 24.51 -0.11 0.69
CA GLY A 274 25.13 -1.33 0.19
C GLY A 274 24.12 -2.45 -0.03
N HIS A 275 24.51 -3.46 -0.80
CA HIS A 275 23.74 -4.70 -1.02
C HIS A 275 22.34 -4.49 -1.61
N ILE A 276 22.16 -3.49 -2.46
CA ILE A 276 20.90 -3.27 -3.18
C ILE A 276 21.08 -3.34 -4.69
N GLU A 277 19.95 -3.54 -5.39
CA GLU A 277 19.87 -3.56 -6.84
C GLU A 277 19.00 -2.39 -7.34
N ILE A 278 19.50 -1.69 -8.36
CA ILE A 278 18.83 -0.56 -9.01
C ILE A 278 18.55 -0.96 -10.46
N ALA A 279 17.27 -0.97 -10.85
CA ALA A 279 16.82 -1.34 -12.19
C ALA A 279 17.32 -0.38 -13.28
N ASP A 280 17.33 -0.86 -14.52
CA ASP A 280 17.76 -0.11 -15.70
C ASP A 280 16.92 1.16 -15.93
N GLY A 281 17.56 2.19 -16.51
CA GLY A 281 16.91 3.46 -16.85
C GLY A 281 16.52 4.33 -15.65
N THR A 282 16.89 3.93 -14.43
CA THR A 282 16.52 4.67 -13.21
C THR A 282 17.11 6.07 -13.21
N MET A 283 16.27 7.07 -12.93
CA MET A 283 16.64 8.48 -12.77
C MET A 283 16.53 8.88 -11.30
N ILE A 284 17.67 9.22 -10.68
CA ILE A 284 17.74 9.62 -9.28
C ILE A 284 18.10 11.09 -9.20
N GLN A 285 17.22 11.91 -8.63
CA GLN A 285 17.49 13.33 -8.43
C GLN A 285 18.66 13.53 -7.46
N ALA A 286 19.43 14.61 -7.68
CA ALA A 286 20.50 15.06 -6.80
C ALA A 286 20.09 15.09 -5.31
N GLN A 287 21.04 14.81 -4.41
CA GLN A 287 20.87 14.77 -2.95
C GLN A 287 19.85 13.73 -2.42
N SER A 288 19.43 12.78 -3.24
CA SER A 288 18.56 11.68 -2.79
C SER A 288 19.34 10.61 -2.04
N GLY A 289 18.72 10.03 -1.01
CA GLY A 289 19.22 8.85 -0.30
C GLY A 289 18.46 7.60 -0.69
N ILE A 290 19.13 6.60 -1.26
CA ILE A 290 18.54 5.33 -1.68
C ILE A 290 18.85 4.25 -0.64
N SER A 291 17.81 3.80 0.07
CA SER A 291 17.93 2.84 1.19
C SER A 291 17.40 1.44 0.87
N SER A 292 16.87 1.21 -0.33
CA SER A 292 16.26 -0.09 -0.69
C SER A 292 16.31 -0.34 -2.20
N ASN A 293 16.06 -1.59 -2.60
CA ASN A 293 16.02 -2.02 -3.99
C ASN A 293 15.02 -1.22 -4.83
N ILE A 294 15.41 -0.87 -6.05
CA ILE A 294 14.56 -0.22 -7.04
C ILE A 294 14.27 -1.25 -8.13
N LYS A 295 13.08 -1.84 -8.08
CA LYS A 295 12.72 -2.99 -8.93
C LYS A 295 12.17 -2.61 -10.31
N ASN A 296 11.60 -1.41 -10.42
CA ASN A 296 10.93 -0.98 -11.64
C ASN A 296 11.93 -0.24 -12.54
N GLU A 297 12.06 -0.68 -13.78
CA GLU A 297 12.82 0.04 -14.80
C GLU A 297 12.26 1.46 -14.99
N ASN A 298 13.13 2.39 -15.38
CA ASN A 298 12.80 3.79 -15.63
C ASN A 298 12.18 4.52 -14.42
N ALA A 299 12.41 4.01 -13.21
CA ALA A 299 11.94 4.64 -11.99
C ALA A 299 12.51 6.06 -11.88
N LYS A 300 11.65 7.00 -11.47
CA LYS A 300 12.04 8.38 -11.19
C LYS A 300 11.94 8.63 -9.70
N LEU A 301 13.08 8.91 -9.09
CA LEU A 301 13.19 9.10 -7.64
C LEU A 301 13.59 10.53 -7.34
N TYR A 302 12.87 11.09 -6.37
CA TYR A 302 13.01 12.47 -5.96
C TYR A 302 13.20 12.55 -4.44
N GLY A 303 14.16 13.36 -4.01
CA GLY A 303 14.50 13.66 -2.63
C GLY A 303 14.99 15.10 -2.50
N SER A 304 15.16 15.57 -1.25
CA SER A 304 15.62 16.92 -0.87
C SER A 304 15.22 18.05 -1.84
N PRO A 305 13.93 18.39 -1.97
CA PRO A 305 13.58 19.72 -2.44
C PRO A 305 14.10 20.75 -1.44
N ALA A 306 14.70 21.82 -1.94
CA ALA A 306 14.76 23.05 -1.17
C ALA A 306 13.31 23.53 -0.94
N ILE A 307 12.90 23.58 0.33
CA ILE A 307 11.63 24.15 0.76
C ILE A 307 11.96 25.50 1.43
N GLU A 308 11.09 26.49 1.26
CA GLU A 308 11.21 27.76 1.99
C GLU A 308 11.32 27.50 3.51
N TYR A 309 12.20 28.23 4.18
CA TYR A 309 12.63 27.98 5.57
C TYR A 309 11.46 27.87 6.55
N SER A 310 10.51 28.80 6.48
CA SER A 310 9.35 28.85 7.38
C SER A 310 8.42 27.67 7.15
N ASN A 311 8.20 27.30 5.89
CA ASN A 311 7.41 26.13 5.52
C ASN A 311 8.09 24.83 5.95
N TYR A 312 9.42 24.72 5.83
CA TYR A 312 10.16 23.55 6.30
C TYR A 312 10.00 23.34 7.81
N LEU A 313 10.21 24.38 8.62
CA LEU A 313 10.09 24.26 10.08
C LEU A 313 8.66 23.88 10.52
N LYS A 314 7.65 24.44 9.87
CA LYS A 314 6.24 24.09 10.11
C LYS A 314 5.98 22.62 9.77
N SER A 315 6.36 22.17 8.58
CA SER A 315 6.19 20.78 8.15
C SER A 315 6.93 19.79 9.04
N TYR A 316 8.16 20.13 9.44
CA TYR A 316 8.96 19.29 10.33
C TYR A 316 8.35 19.17 11.73
N ALA A 317 7.72 20.23 12.24
CA ALA A 317 7.00 20.17 13.51
C ALA A 317 5.83 19.18 13.48
N TYR A 318 5.10 19.08 12.36
CA TYR A 318 4.05 18.07 12.17
C TYR A 318 4.62 16.67 11.97
N PHE A 319 5.69 16.53 11.18
CA PHE A 319 6.34 15.24 10.95
C PHE A 319 6.74 14.55 12.26
N ARG A 320 7.26 15.31 13.24
CA ARG A 320 7.59 14.78 14.58
C ARG A 320 6.37 14.30 15.38
N LYS A 321 5.18 14.84 15.13
CA LYS A 321 3.93 14.48 15.82
C LYS A 321 3.10 13.43 15.09
N LEU A 322 3.54 12.97 13.92
CA LEU A 322 2.80 12.03 13.09
C LEU A 322 2.41 10.73 13.83
N PRO A 323 3.27 10.14 14.69
CA PRO A 323 2.88 8.96 15.49
C PRO A 323 1.72 9.25 16.45
N ASP A 324 1.75 10.39 17.15
CA ASP A 324 0.71 10.80 18.09
C ASP A 324 -0.62 11.04 17.36
N MET A 325 -0.57 11.70 16.21
CA MET A 325 -1.74 11.93 15.35
C MET A 325 -2.37 10.60 14.89
N ALA A 326 -1.56 9.62 14.50
CA ALA A 326 -2.04 8.30 14.11
C ALA A 326 -2.71 7.55 15.27
N GLN A 327 -2.17 7.67 16.49
CA GLN A 327 -2.78 7.11 17.70
C GLN A 327 -4.13 7.77 18.00
N GLN A 328 -4.21 9.10 17.88
CA GLN A 328 -5.43 9.85 18.10
C GLN A 328 -6.53 9.47 17.09
N ILE A 329 -6.18 9.29 15.81
CA ILE A 329 -7.11 8.82 14.77
C ILE A 329 -7.68 7.44 15.13
N ARG A 330 -6.83 6.47 15.50
CA ARG A 330 -7.30 5.14 15.92
C ARG A 330 -8.23 5.17 17.13
N LYS A 331 -7.96 6.07 18.08
CA LYS A 331 -8.82 6.24 19.26
C LYS A 331 -10.21 6.76 18.84
N LEU A 332 -10.26 7.73 17.93
CA LEU A 332 -11.52 8.26 17.41
C LEU A 332 -12.31 7.21 16.63
N GLU A 333 -11.64 6.37 15.84
CA GLU A 333 -12.28 5.24 15.15
C GLU A 333 -12.94 4.27 16.15
N GLN A 334 -12.25 3.94 17.25
CA GLN A 334 -12.80 3.07 18.30
C GLN A 334 -13.96 3.70 19.08
N GLU A 335 -13.96 5.02 19.27
CA GLU A 335 -15.07 5.73 19.92
C GLU A 335 -16.29 5.79 18.99
N LEU A 336 -16.07 5.94 17.67
CA LEU A 336 -17.14 5.95 16.66
C LEU A 336 -17.83 4.58 16.54
N ASP A 337 -17.08 3.48 16.59
CA ASP A 337 -17.63 2.12 16.52
C ASP A 337 -18.62 1.79 17.65
N LYS A 338 -18.50 2.47 18.79
CA LYS A 338 -19.39 2.26 19.95
C LYS A 338 -20.67 3.07 19.89
N MET A 339 -20.80 4.02 18.95
CA MET A 339 -22.01 4.82 18.80
C MET A 339 -23.18 3.96 18.29
N PRO A 340 -24.43 4.24 18.70
CA PRO A 340 -25.58 3.53 18.17
C PRO A 340 -25.72 3.78 16.67
N LYS A 341 -26.02 2.72 15.91
CA LYS A 341 -26.30 2.78 14.48
C LYS A 341 -27.81 2.93 14.27
N VAL A 342 -28.25 4.17 14.16
CA VAL A 342 -29.65 4.53 13.96
C VAL A 342 -29.85 4.92 12.50
N ALA A 343 -30.74 4.25 11.78
CA ALA A 343 -31.05 4.60 10.40
C ALA A 343 -31.65 6.02 10.27
N GLU A 344 -31.43 6.70 9.13
CA GLU A 344 -31.73 8.14 8.95
C GLU A 344 -33.18 8.55 9.22
N ASN A 345 -34.15 7.66 8.98
CA ASN A 345 -35.59 7.94 9.11
C ASN A 345 -36.23 7.36 10.39
N VAL A 346 -35.42 6.98 11.38
CA VAL A 346 -35.91 6.61 12.72
C VAL A 346 -36.35 7.87 13.45
N ILE A 347 -37.55 7.82 14.03
CA ILE A 347 -38.06 8.91 14.87
C ILE A 347 -37.74 8.58 16.32
N VAL A 348 -36.98 9.45 16.98
CA VAL A 348 -36.65 9.33 18.41
C VAL A 348 -37.30 10.49 19.15
N GLU A 349 -38.30 10.17 19.97
CA GLU A 349 -39.06 11.15 20.74
C GLU A 349 -38.28 11.66 21.96
N PRO A 350 -38.66 12.82 22.54
CA PRO A 350 -37.98 13.39 23.70
C PRO A 350 -37.83 12.42 24.87
N PHE A 351 -36.68 12.49 25.54
CA PHE A 351 -36.34 11.68 26.72
C PHE A 351 -36.19 10.16 26.49
N ALA A 352 -36.19 9.71 25.23
CA ALA A 352 -35.73 8.36 24.92
C ALA A 352 -34.21 8.22 25.14
N TYR A 353 -33.77 7.02 25.52
CA TYR A 353 -32.35 6.67 25.67
C TYR A 353 -31.98 5.54 24.70
N ILE A 354 -30.88 5.70 23.98
CA ILE A 354 -30.32 4.69 23.08
C ILE A 354 -28.86 4.46 23.51
N GLY A 355 -28.57 3.26 23.98
CA GLY A 355 -27.25 2.84 24.46
C GLY A 355 -26.25 2.61 23.34
N ALA A 356 -24.98 2.41 23.71
CA ALA A 356 -23.92 2.00 22.79
C ALA A 356 -24.24 0.65 22.12
N ASN A 357 -23.70 0.42 20.93
CA ASN A 357 -23.87 -0.84 20.17
C ASN A 357 -25.34 -1.25 19.94
N VAL A 358 -26.25 -0.27 19.88
CA VAL A 358 -27.64 -0.49 19.46
C VAL A 358 -27.76 -0.27 17.96
N GLU A 359 -28.52 -1.13 17.29
CA GLU A 359 -28.88 -0.95 15.89
C GLU A 359 -30.40 -0.79 15.74
N ILE A 360 -30.84 0.25 15.02
CA ILE A 360 -32.27 0.53 14.79
C ILE A 360 -32.53 0.68 13.29
N GLY A 361 -33.38 -0.20 12.77
CA GLY A 361 -33.80 -0.25 11.38
C GLY A 361 -34.75 0.88 11.01
N GLU A 362 -34.80 1.15 9.70
CA GLU A 362 -35.57 2.24 9.09
C GLU A 362 -37.06 2.26 9.49
N GLY A 363 -37.61 3.47 9.60
CA GLY A 363 -39.04 3.69 9.86
C GLY A 363 -39.51 3.33 11.27
N THR A 364 -38.61 2.87 12.14
CA THR A 364 -38.91 2.62 13.55
C THR A 364 -39.16 3.92 14.31
N TRP A 365 -40.15 3.88 15.21
CA TRP A 365 -40.49 4.97 16.11
C TRP A 365 -40.15 4.58 17.56
N VAL A 366 -39.32 5.38 18.20
CA VAL A 366 -38.91 5.26 19.59
C VAL A 366 -39.62 6.35 20.40
N GLY A 367 -40.62 5.93 21.18
CA GLY A 367 -41.46 6.81 21.98
C GLY A 367 -40.74 7.44 23.18
N PRO A 368 -41.35 8.47 23.80
CA PRO A 368 -40.71 9.21 24.88
C PRO A 368 -40.48 8.31 26.09
N HIS A 369 -39.32 8.46 26.74
CA HIS A 369 -38.89 7.61 27.86
C HIS A 369 -38.73 6.11 27.54
N ALA A 370 -38.71 5.71 26.27
CA ALA A 370 -38.25 4.38 25.91
C ALA A 370 -36.73 4.27 26.13
N THR A 371 -36.28 3.17 26.71
CA THR A 371 -34.87 2.91 27.01
C THR A 371 -34.41 1.69 26.21
N ILE A 372 -33.50 1.90 25.26
CA ILE A 372 -32.89 0.83 24.46
C ILE A 372 -31.45 0.66 24.91
N LEU A 373 -31.12 -0.50 25.47
CA LEU A 373 -29.83 -0.79 26.11
C LEU A 373 -28.91 -1.57 25.16
N GLU A 374 -27.63 -1.60 25.51
CA GLU A 374 -26.56 -2.22 24.74
C GLU A 374 -26.84 -3.69 24.35
N GLY A 375 -26.52 -4.03 23.09
CA GLY A 375 -26.75 -5.36 22.53
C GLY A 375 -28.16 -5.56 21.95
N SER A 376 -28.92 -4.46 21.76
CA SER A 376 -30.26 -4.49 21.16
C SER A 376 -30.22 -4.22 19.66
N PHE A 377 -30.90 -5.09 18.90
CA PHE A 377 -31.15 -4.93 17.48
C PHE A 377 -32.65 -4.78 17.28
N VAL A 378 -33.07 -3.63 16.76
CA VAL A 378 -34.48 -3.32 16.48
C VAL A 378 -34.66 -3.23 14.98
N GLY A 379 -35.53 -4.07 14.43
CA GLY A 379 -35.84 -4.14 13.01
C GLY A 379 -36.59 -2.90 12.50
N LYS A 380 -37.08 -2.98 11.27
CA LYS A 380 -37.76 -1.88 10.57
C LYS A 380 -39.20 -1.70 11.04
N ASN A 381 -39.68 -0.46 10.97
CA ASN A 381 -41.09 -0.11 11.23
C ASN A 381 -41.62 -0.57 12.60
N CYS A 382 -40.75 -0.70 13.59
CA CYS A 382 -41.15 -1.05 14.94
C CYS A 382 -41.76 0.17 15.66
N LYS A 383 -42.56 -0.09 16.69
CA LYS A 383 -43.08 0.96 17.58
C LYS A 383 -42.76 0.63 19.02
N LEU A 384 -41.89 1.43 19.63
CA LEU A 384 -41.47 1.27 21.02
C LEU A 384 -42.16 2.36 21.84
N PHE A 385 -43.16 1.99 22.64
CA PHE A 385 -43.99 2.94 23.37
C PHE A 385 -43.35 3.40 24.69
N PRO A 386 -43.90 4.45 25.33
CA PRO A 386 -43.31 5.05 26.51
C PRO A 386 -43.01 4.09 27.66
N GLY A 387 -41.83 4.25 28.26
CA GLY A 387 -41.37 3.43 29.38
C GLY A 387 -41.00 1.99 29.02
N ALA A 388 -41.01 1.60 27.73
CA ALA A 388 -40.49 0.32 27.31
C ALA A 388 -38.98 0.24 27.57
N VAL A 389 -38.52 -0.86 28.15
CA VAL A 389 -37.11 -1.15 28.41
C VAL A 389 -36.68 -2.33 27.55
N ILE A 390 -35.78 -2.08 26.61
CA ILE A 390 -35.34 -3.00 25.56
C ILE A 390 -33.89 -3.39 25.82
N GLY A 391 -33.63 -4.69 25.92
CA GLY A 391 -32.26 -5.24 26.05
C GLY A 391 -31.68 -5.13 27.45
N ALA A 392 -32.53 -5.07 28.49
CA ALA A 392 -32.05 -5.06 29.87
C ALA A 392 -31.25 -6.33 30.20
N ILE A 393 -30.32 -6.21 31.14
CA ILE A 393 -29.58 -7.35 31.65
C ILE A 393 -30.57 -8.37 32.25
N PRO A 394 -30.37 -9.69 32.00
CA PRO A 394 -31.16 -10.73 32.63
C PRO A 394 -31.15 -10.61 34.16
N GLN A 395 -32.27 -10.95 34.80
CA GLN A 395 -32.36 -11.12 36.26
C GLN A 395 -31.88 -12.52 36.71
N ASP A 396 -31.20 -13.27 35.84
CA ASP A 396 -30.58 -14.54 36.18
C ASP A 396 -29.30 -14.29 36.99
N LEU A 397 -29.22 -14.89 38.18
CA LEU A 397 -28.04 -14.81 39.05
C LEU A 397 -26.77 -15.42 38.43
N LYS A 398 -26.92 -16.20 37.35
CA LYS A 398 -25.79 -16.78 36.59
C LYS A 398 -25.26 -15.86 35.50
N PHE A 399 -25.92 -14.75 35.19
CA PHE A 399 -25.46 -13.79 34.18
C PHE A 399 -24.14 -13.14 34.66
N LYS A 400 -23.07 -13.30 33.89
CA LYS A 400 -21.71 -12.84 34.24
C LYS A 400 -21.27 -11.60 33.47
N GLY A 401 -22.17 -11.03 32.66
CA GLY A 401 -21.82 -9.94 31.76
C GLY A 401 -21.40 -10.43 30.38
N GLU A 402 -21.81 -11.63 29.98
CA GLU A 402 -21.65 -12.12 28.62
C GLU A 402 -22.24 -11.13 27.59
N ASN A 403 -21.60 -11.06 26.41
CA ASN A 403 -22.03 -10.17 25.32
C ASN A 403 -23.21 -10.80 24.55
N SER A 404 -24.37 -10.87 25.21
CA SER A 404 -25.61 -11.41 24.65
C SER A 404 -26.49 -10.30 24.09
N THR A 405 -27.51 -10.70 23.33
CA THR A 405 -28.30 -9.79 22.51
C THR A 405 -29.80 -9.90 22.76
N LEU A 406 -30.53 -8.85 22.37
CA LEU A 406 -31.97 -8.90 22.14
C LEU A 406 -32.23 -8.52 20.68
N VAL A 407 -32.96 -9.37 19.95
CA VAL A 407 -33.33 -9.13 18.56
C VAL A 407 -34.84 -8.95 18.47
N ILE A 408 -35.26 -7.76 18.06
CA ILE A 408 -36.64 -7.43 17.71
C ILE A 408 -36.71 -7.34 16.19
N GLU A 409 -37.49 -8.21 15.55
CA GLU A 409 -37.68 -8.20 14.10
C GLU A 409 -38.63 -7.09 13.65
N ASP A 410 -38.86 -6.99 12.34
CA ASP A 410 -39.64 -5.91 11.73
C ASP A 410 -41.11 -5.87 12.19
N ASN A 411 -41.68 -4.66 12.20
CA ASN A 411 -43.10 -4.40 12.48
C ASN A 411 -43.57 -4.85 13.88
N VAL A 412 -42.65 -4.99 14.83
CA VAL A 412 -42.99 -5.33 16.21
C VAL A 412 -43.52 -4.09 16.93
N ILE A 413 -44.58 -4.28 17.71
CA ILE A 413 -45.16 -3.25 18.57
C ILE A 413 -44.88 -3.64 20.02
N VAL A 414 -44.07 -2.83 20.71
CA VAL A 414 -43.77 -2.96 22.12
C VAL A 414 -44.49 -1.84 22.86
N ARG A 415 -45.55 -2.19 23.60
CA ARG A 415 -46.40 -1.23 24.31
C ARG A 415 -45.76 -0.76 25.62
N GLU A 416 -46.47 0.14 26.30
CA GLU A 416 -46.00 0.88 27.45
C GLU A 416 -45.49 -0.05 28.55
N CYS A 417 -44.37 0.34 29.17
CA CYS A 417 -43.79 -0.36 30.33
C CYS A 417 -43.48 -1.85 30.09
N CYS A 418 -43.30 -2.29 28.84
CA CYS A 418 -42.77 -3.61 28.58
C CYS A 418 -41.30 -3.70 29.01
N THR A 419 -40.87 -4.86 29.48
CA THR A 419 -39.48 -5.12 29.84
C THR A 419 -38.98 -6.36 29.12
N LEU A 420 -37.98 -6.19 28.26
CA LEU A 420 -37.42 -7.26 27.43
C LEU A 420 -35.94 -7.45 27.76
N ASN A 421 -35.58 -8.63 28.24
CA ASN A 421 -34.20 -8.93 28.61
C ASN A 421 -33.47 -9.60 27.43
N ARG A 422 -32.17 -9.32 27.32
CA ARG A 422 -31.27 -10.04 26.39
C ARG A 422 -31.07 -11.50 26.82
N GLY A 423 -30.41 -12.30 26.00
CA GLY A 423 -30.11 -13.70 26.35
C GLY A 423 -29.07 -13.87 27.45
N THR A 424 -28.79 -15.11 27.84
CA THR A 424 -27.65 -15.50 28.69
C THR A 424 -26.65 -16.34 27.88
N GLU A 425 -25.60 -16.87 28.51
CA GLU A 425 -24.69 -17.88 27.91
C GLU A 425 -25.43 -19.08 27.27
N ALA A 426 -26.67 -19.37 27.68
CA ALA A 426 -27.43 -20.52 27.17
C ALA A 426 -27.81 -20.40 25.69
N SER A 427 -28.24 -19.22 25.24
CA SER A 427 -28.64 -19.01 23.84
C SER A 427 -27.98 -17.79 23.18
N MET A 428 -27.32 -16.95 23.98
CA MET A 428 -26.75 -15.65 23.61
C MET A 428 -27.77 -14.63 23.08
N THR A 429 -29.07 -14.96 23.03
CA THR A 429 -30.07 -14.08 22.43
C THR A 429 -31.49 -14.30 22.95
N THR A 430 -32.25 -13.21 23.08
CA THR A 430 -33.72 -13.25 23.14
C THR A 430 -34.23 -12.74 21.80
N ARG A 431 -35.29 -13.35 21.23
CA ARG A 431 -35.85 -12.95 19.93
C ARG A 431 -37.35 -12.69 19.98
N ILE A 432 -37.77 -11.58 19.40
CA ILE A 432 -39.18 -11.22 19.16
C ILE A 432 -39.42 -11.20 17.66
N GLY A 433 -40.24 -12.13 17.17
CA GLY A 433 -40.51 -12.33 15.76
C GLY A 433 -41.38 -11.25 15.14
N LYS A 434 -41.29 -11.10 13.81
CA LYS A 434 -41.90 -10.00 13.06
C LYS A 434 -43.41 -9.87 13.30
N GLY A 435 -43.91 -8.64 13.29
CA GLY A 435 -45.35 -8.36 13.40
C GLY A 435 -45.99 -8.71 14.74
N THR A 436 -45.19 -9.07 15.75
CA THR A 436 -45.68 -9.40 17.09
C THR A 436 -46.04 -8.15 17.87
N MET A 437 -47.14 -8.21 18.62
CA MET A 437 -47.60 -7.15 19.53
C MET A 437 -47.44 -7.61 20.98
N LEU A 438 -46.57 -6.93 21.72
CA LEU A 438 -46.46 -7.03 23.16
C LEU A 438 -47.26 -5.86 23.75
N MET A 439 -48.35 -6.17 24.46
CA MET A 439 -49.19 -5.14 25.08
C MET A 439 -48.62 -4.64 26.42
N ALA A 440 -49.29 -3.68 27.05
CA ALA A 440 -48.71 -2.96 28.18
C ALA A 440 -48.33 -3.88 29.34
N TYR A 441 -47.19 -3.61 29.97
CA TYR A 441 -46.66 -4.37 31.11
C TYR A 441 -46.32 -5.84 30.81
N VAL A 442 -46.02 -6.19 29.56
CA VAL A 442 -45.48 -7.51 29.23
C VAL A 442 -44.02 -7.60 29.68
N HIS A 443 -43.68 -8.67 30.38
CA HIS A 443 -42.30 -9.03 30.69
C HIS A 443 -41.85 -10.22 29.82
N VAL A 444 -40.71 -10.05 29.16
CA VAL A 444 -39.99 -11.13 28.47
C VAL A 444 -38.63 -11.29 29.12
N ALA A 445 -38.43 -12.41 29.81
CA ALA A 445 -37.16 -12.77 30.41
C ALA A 445 -36.11 -13.15 29.33
N HIS A 446 -35.00 -13.71 29.79
CA HIS A 446 -33.88 -14.09 28.94
C HIS A 446 -34.12 -15.37 28.15
N ASP A 447 -33.39 -15.52 27.04
CA ASP A 447 -33.38 -16.73 26.20
C ASP A 447 -34.77 -17.14 25.68
N CYS A 448 -35.66 -16.16 25.50
CA CYS A 448 -37.00 -16.39 24.97
C CYS A 448 -37.04 -16.23 23.46
N PHE A 449 -37.78 -17.11 22.78
CA PHE A 449 -38.00 -17.08 21.34
C PHE A 449 -39.49 -16.94 21.06
N ILE A 450 -39.93 -15.74 20.68
CA ILE A 450 -41.32 -15.48 20.32
C ILE A 450 -41.44 -15.43 18.80
N GLY A 451 -42.31 -16.25 18.23
CA GLY A 451 -42.56 -16.31 16.79
C GLY A 451 -43.25 -15.07 16.23
N SER A 452 -43.56 -15.11 14.95
CA SER A 452 -44.14 -13.98 14.21
C SER A 452 -45.64 -13.83 14.44
N ASN A 453 -46.13 -12.59 14.36
CA ASN A 453 -47.54 -12.22 14.42
C ASN A 453 -48.26 -12.70 15.68
N CYS A 454 -47.54 -12.74 16.80
CA CYS A 454 -48.11 -13.10 18.09
C CYS A 454 -48.78 -11.90 18.76
N ILE A 455 -49.76 -12.16 19.62
CA ILE A 455 -50.39 -11.13 20.47
C ILE A 455 -50.22 -11.56 21.91
N ILE A 456 -49.38 -10.83 22.64
CA ILE A 456 -49.11 -11.04 24.06
C ILE A 456 -49.81 -9.93 24.82
N ALA A 457 -50.94 -10.24 25.45
CA ALA A 457 -51.81 -9.23 26.05
C ALA A 457 -51.27 -8.65 27.37
N ASN A 458 -51.96 -7.64 27.90
CA ASN A 458 -51.50 -6.86 29.05
C ASN A 458 -51.11 -7.74 30.25
N ASN A 459 -50.02 -7.37 30.94
CA ASN A 459 -49.53 -8.02 32.15
C ASN A 459 -49.23 -9.52 31.98
N VAL A 460 -48.87 -9.97 30.79
CA VAL A 460 -48.34 -11.32 30.60
C VAL A 460 -46.87 -11.36 31.02
N ASN A 461 -46.52 -12.34 31.85
CA ASN A 461 -45.15 -12.54 32.30
C ASN A 461 -44.58 -13.84 31.72
N LEU A 462 -43.50 -13.72 30.94
CA LEU A 462 -42.77 -14.85 30.36
C LEU A 462 -41.46 -15.04 31.14
N ALA A 463 -41.29 -16.18 31.80
CA ALA A 463 -40.04 -16.59 32.43
C ALA A 463 -38.96 -17.01 31.41
N GLY A 464 -37.75 -17.35 31.88
CA GLY A 464 -36.62 -17.66 30.98
C GLY A 464 -36.82 -18.91 30.12
N HIS A 465 -36.15 -18.97 28.97
CA HIS A 465 -36.11 -20.13 28.06
C HIS A 465 -37.48 -20.53 27.47
N ILE A 466 -38.37 -19.58 27.22
CA ILE A 466 -39.68 -19.88 26.64
C ILE A 466 -39.60 -19.86 25.11
N GLU A 467 -40.25 -20.83 24.47
CA GLU A 467 -40.44 -20.86 23.02
C GLU A 467 -41.93 -20.70 22.69
N ILE A 468 -42.27 -19.65 21.96
CA ILE A 468 -43.63 -19.38 21.47
C ILE A 468 -43.58 -19.45 19.95
N GLY A 469 -44.43 -20.29 19.37
CA GLY A 469 -44.61 -20.41 17.94
C GLY A 469 -45.24 -19.18 17.29
N ASN A 470 -45.59 -19.29 16.02
CA ASN A 470 -46.18 -18.18 15.27
C ASN A 470 -47.68 -18.03 15.56
N GLN A 471 -48.22 -16.82 15.40
CA GLN A 471 -49.67 -16.56 15.43
C GLN A 471 -50.34 -16.97 16.76
N VAL A 472 -49.58 -17.00 17.85
CA VAL A 472 -50.03 -17.34 19.19
C VAL A 472 -50.67 -16.13 19.85
N ILE A 473 -51.75 -16.35 20.60
CA ILE A 473 -52.39 -15.32 21.42
C ILE A 473 -52.30 -15.74 22.89
N ILE A 474 -51.70 -14.90 23.74
CA ILE A 474 -51.71 -15.10 25.18
C ILE A 474 -52.60 -14.04 25.83
N GLY A 475 -53.68 -14.49 26.46
CA GLY A 475 -54.63 -13.61 27.15
C GLY A 475 -53.99 -12.91 28.35
N GLY A 476 -54.49 -11.72 28.68
CA GLY A 476 -53.89 -10.84 29.68
C GLY A 476 -53.87 -11.46 31.09
N MET A 477 -52.96 -10.96 31.94
CA MET A 477 -52.75 -11.45 33.31
C MET A 477 -52.32 -12.92 33.39
N SER A 478 -51.81 -13.50 32.29
CA SER A 478 -51.29 -14.88 32.29
C SER A 478 -49.80 -14.92 32.64
N ALA A 479 -49.34 -16.04 33.20
CA ALA A 479 -47.92 -16.27 33.45
C ALA A 479 -47.49 -17.57 32.78
N VAL A 480 -46.32 -17.55 32.15
CA VAL A 480 -45.72 -18.73 31.51
C VAL A 480 -44.45 -19.10 32.25
N HIS A 481 -44.41 -20.34 32.73
CA HIS A 481 -43.29 -20.87 33.49
C HIS A 481 -42.08 -21.12 32.57
N GLN A 482 -40.88 -21.08 33.14
CA GLN A 482 -39.62 -21.26 32.39
C GLN A 482 -39.58 -22.60 31.64
N PHE A 483 -38.91 -22.63 30.48
CA PHE A 483 -38.75 -23.80 29.59
C PHE A 483 -40.05 -24.35 28.99
N VAL A 484 -41.12 -23.56 28.93
CA VAL A 484 -42.38 -23.97 28.30
C VAL A 484 -42.37 -23.65 26.80
N LYS A 485 -42.90 -24.59 26.01
CA LYS A 485 -43.14 -24.45 24.57
C LYS A 485 -44.63 -24.23 24.29
N ILE A 486 -44.98 -23.19 23.52
CA ILE A 486 -46.35 -22.92 23.08
C ILE A 486 -46.38 -22.97 21.55
N GLY A 487 -47.02 -23.99 20.98
CA GLY A 487 -47.04 -24.22 19.55
C GLY A 487 -47.85 -23.20 18.75
N ASP A 488 -47.58 -23.14 17.43
CA ASP A 488 -48.20 -22.20 16.50
C ASP A 488 -49.73 -22.17 16.59
N HIS A 489 -50.31 -20.98 16.40
CA HIS A 489 -51.75 -20.74 16.40
C HIS A 489 -52.49 -21.05 17.71
N ALA A 490 -51.79 -21.45 18.77
CA ALA A 490 -52.39 -21.67 20.08
C ALA A 490 -52.98 -20.38 20.66
N MET A 491 -53.94 -20.53 21.56
CA MET A 491 -54.54 -19.43 22.31
C MET A 491 -54.61 -19.77 23.80
N ILE A 492 -53.94 -18.99 24.62
CA ILE A 492 -54.00 -19.07 26.07
C ILE A 492 -55.10 -18.14 26.57
N GLY A 493 -56.03 -18.65 27.36
CA GLY A 493 -57.07 -17.84 28.01
C GLY A 493 -56.46 -16.85 29.01
N GLY A 494 -57.09 -15.70 29.22
CA GLY A 494 -56.62 -14.73 30.21
C GLY A 494 -56.60 -15.31 31.64
N GLY A 495 -55.66 -14.82 32.45
CA GLY A 495 -55.48 -15.28 33.83
C GLY A 495 -54.96 -16.70 33.97
N SER A 496 -54.37 -17.29 32.92
CA SER A 496 -53.90 -18.68 32.96
C SER A 496 -52.47 -18.80 33.49
N LEU A 497 -52.19 -19.86 34.24
CA LEU A 497 -50.85 -20.23 34.68
C LEU A 497 -50.32 -21.40 33.83
N VAL A 498 -49.48 -21.08 32.84
CA VAL A 498 -48.96 -22.04 31.87
C VAL A 498 -47.72 -22.72 32.43
N ARG A 499 -47.88 -23.96 32.91
CA ARG A 499 -46.81 -24.76 33.53
C ARG A 499 -46.34 -25.95 32.67
N LYS A 500 -46.98 -26.18 31.54
CA LYS A 500 -46.73 -27.30 30.62
C LYS A 500 -46.78 -26.83 29.19
N ASP A 501 -46.20 -27.63 28.29
CA ASP A 501 -46.19 -27.33 26.88
C ASP A 501 -47.62 -27.31 26.32
N VAL A 502 -47.90 -26.34 25.46
CA VAL A 502 -49.22 -26.15 24.85
C VAL A 502 -49.10 -26.49 23.36
N PRO A 503 -49.70 -27.59 22.90
CA PRO A 503 -49.64 -27.98 21.50
C PRO A 503 -50.20 -26.93 20.53
N PRO A 504 -49.77 -26.94 19.26
CA PRO A 504 -50.23 -25.96 18.28
C PRO A 504 -51.74 -26.05 18.03
N TYR A 505 -52.34 -24.97 17.55
CA TYR A 505 -53.76 -24.86 17.16
C TYR A 505 -54.79 -24.95 18.31
N VAL A 506 -54.40 -25.26 19.54
CA VAL A 506 -55.35 -25.45 20.65
C VAL A 506 -55.67 -24.16 21.40
N LYS A 507 -56.76 -24.19 22.16
CA LYS A 507 -57.02 -23.26 23.25
C LYS A 507 -56.69 -23.94 24.57
N ALA A 508 -55.93 -23.27 25.42
CA ALA A 508 -55.64 -23.70 26.79
C ALA A 508 -56.10 -22.63 27.78
N ALA A 509 -56.84 -23.01 28.81
CA ALA A 509 -57.35 -22.08 29.83
C ALA A 509 -57.70 -22.83 31.13
N ARG A 510 -58.22 -22.09 32.12
CA ARG A 510 -58.61 -22.58 33.47
C ARG A 510 -57.41 -22.81 34.39
N GLU A 511 -57.69 -23.04 35.68
CA GLU A 511 -56.71 -23.45 36.69
C GLU A 511 -57.18 -24.77 37.32
N PRO A 512 -56.40 -25.86 37.23
CA PRO A 512 -55.14 -25.98 36.48
C PRO A 512 -55.34 -25.86 34.96
N LEU A 513 -54.30 -25.39 34.25
CA LEU A 513 -54.32 -25.22 32.79
C LEU A 513 -54.78 -26.50 32.09
N SER A 514 -55.86 -26.37 31.31
CA SER A 514 -56.52 -27.49 30.64
C SER A 514 -56.78 -27.19 29.17
N TYR A 515 -56.82 -28.24 28.36
CA TYR A 515 -57.32 -28.16 26.98
C TYR A 515 -58.81 -27.77 26.98
N VAL A 516 -59.17 -26.70 26.25
CA VAL A 516 -60.56 -26.21 26.14
C VAL A 516 -61.08 -26.21 24.70
N GLY A 517 -60.45 -27.01 23.83
CA GLY A 517 -60.83 -27.17 22.42
C GLY A 517 -59.84 -26.54 21.45
N VAL A 518 -60.00 -26.82 20.15
CA VAL A 518 -59.20 -26.19 19.08
C VAL A 518 -59.55 -24.70 18.94
N ASN A 519 -58.56 -23.87 18.59
CA ASN A 519 -58.70 -22.44 18.30
C ASN A 519 -59.42 -22.19 16.96
N SER A 520 -60.57 -22.82 16.76
CA SER A 520 -61.29 -22.86 15.49
C SER A 520 -61.67 -21.48 14.95
N VAL A 521 -61.96 -20.51 15.83
CA VAL A 521 -62.22 -19.11 15.43
C VAL A 521 -60.94 -18.45 14.89
N GLY A 522 -59.82 -18.59 15.61
CA GLY A 522 -58.54 -18.01 15.17
C GLY A 522 -58.02 -18.65 13.88
N LEU A 523 -58.19 -19.96 13.72
CA LEU A 523 -57.80 -20.68 12.49
C LEU A 523 -58.64 -20.23 11.29
N ARG A 524 -59.98 -20.15 11.43
CA ARG A 524 -60.85 -19.68 10.33
C ARG A 524 -60.52 -18.23 9.91
N ARG A 525 -60.23 -17.34 10.86
CA ARG A 525 -59.79 -15.97 10.57
C ARG A 525 -58.47 -15.92 9.79
N ARG A 526 -57.66 -16.97 9.88
CA ARG A 526 -56.37 -17.12 9.20
C ARG A 526 -56.46 -17.98 7.94
N GLY A 527 -57.67 -18.25 7.45
CA GLY A 527 -57.89 -18.92 6.16
C GLY A 527 -57.88 -20.44 6.20
N PHE A 528 -57.82 -21.08 7.38
CA PHE A 528 -57.95 -22.54 7.46
C PHE A 528 -59.37 -22.96 7.06
N SER A 529 -59.47 -23.99 6.22
CA SER A 529 -60.74 -24.56 5.78
C SER A 529 -61.47 -25.24 6.95
N ILE A 530 -62.78 -25.46 6.79
CA ILE A 530 -63.55 -26.15 7.83
C ILE A 530 -63.09 -27.61 7.97
N GLU A 531 -62.68 -28.24 6.88
CA GLU A 531 -62.13 -29.60 6.83
C GLU A 531 -60.80 -29.67 7.60
N GLN A 532 -59.88 -28.73 7.39
CA GLN A 532 -58.63 -28.67 8.14
C GLN A 532 -58.88 -28.49 9.64
N VAL A 533 -59.80 -27.60 10.01
CA VAL A 533 -60.15 -27.37 11.42
C VAL A 533 -60.76 -28.62 12.06
N ASN A 534 -61.64 -29.33 11.36
CA ASN A 534 -62.22 -30.60 11.83
C ASN A 534 -61.15 -31.69 11.95
N HIS A 535 -60.24 -31.77 10.98
CA HIS A 535 -59.12 -32.70 11.01
C HIS A 535 -58.23 -32.49 12.25
N ILE A 536 -57.88 -31.23 12.55
CA ILE A 536 -57.15 -30.88 13.77
C ILE A 536 -57.94 -31.24 15.03
N GLN A 537 -59.26 -31.04 15.03
CA GLN A 537 -60.13 -31.42 16.16
C GLN A 537 -60.12 -32.92 16.41
N ASP A 538 -60.14 -33.74 15.37
CA ASP A 538 -60.12 -35.20 15.50
C ASP A 538 -58.82 -35.70 16.15
N ILE A 539 -57.68 -35.11 15.76
CA ILE A 539 -56.37 -35.39 16.37
C ILE A 539 -56.41 -35.07 17.87
N TYR A 540 -56.82 -33.85 18.24
CA TYR A 540 -56.83 -33.44 19.65
C TYR A 540 -57.92 -34.13 20.49
N ARG A 541 -58.99 -34.63 19.87
CA ARG A 541 -59.98 -35.49 20.54
C ARG A 541 -59.36 -36.80 20.97
N ILE A 542 -58.48 -37.40 20.15
CA ILE A 542 -57.73 -38.60 20.54
C ILE A 542 -56.74 -38.27 21.66
N LEU A 543 -56.06 -37.13 21.57
CA LEU A 543 -55.01 -36.75 22.52
C LEU A 543 -55.56 -36.40 23.93
N PHE A 544 -56.64 -35.61 24.02
CA PHE A 544 -57.08 -35.03 25.30
C PHE A 544 -58.44 -35.54 25.79
N VAL A 545 -59.29 -36.13 24.93
CA VAL A 545 -60.67 -36.48 25.29
C VAL A 545 -60.87 -37.99 25.46
N LYS A 546 -60.17 -38.83 24.67
CA LYS A 546 -60.32 -40.30 24.72
C LYS A 546 -59.63 -40.99 25.90
N GLY A 547 -58.99 -40.25 26.81
CA GLY A 547 -58.39 -40.79 28.04
C GLY A 547 -57.13 -41.64 27.83
N ASN A 548 -56.52 -41.59 26.65
CA ASN A 548 -55.23 -42.24 26.39
C ASN A 548 -54.09 -41.46 27.06
N ASN A 549 -53.04 -42.16 27.49
CA ASN A 549 -51.76 -41.49 27.77
C ASN A 549 -51.12 -41.00 26.45
N VAL A 550 -50.20 -40.04 26.52
CA VAL A 550 -49.63 -39.36 25.34
C VAL A 550 -49.04 -40.36 24.33
N LYS A 551 -48.28 -41.35 24.79
CA LYS A 551 -47.67 -42.37 23.92
C LYS A 551 -48.72 -43.18 23.13
N LYS A 552 -49.75 -43.68 23.83
CA LYS A 552 -50.84 -44.42 23.20
C LYS A 552 -51.68 -43.54 22.27
N ALA A 553 -51.86 -42.27 22.61
CA ALA A 553 -52.55 -41.30 21.75
C ALA A 553 -51.77 -41.06 20.45
N ILE A 554 -50.44 -40.91 20.52
CA ILE A 554 -49.53 -40.79 19.38
C ILE A 554 -49.66 -42.00 18.44
N GLU A 555 -49.56 -43.22 18.97
CA GLU A 555 -49.72 -44.46 18.18
C GLU A 555 -51.11 -44.55 17.53
N THR A 556 -52.16 -44.12 18.24
CA THR A 556 -53.53 -44.12 17.73
C THR A 556 -53.71 -43.09 16.62
N ILE A 557 -53.19 -41.88 16.79
CA ILE A 557 -53.24 -40.82 15.78
C ILE A 557 -52.52 -41.28 14.52
N ASP A 558 -51.34 -41.89 14.67
CA ASP A 558 -50.54 -42.36 13.56
C ASP A 558 -51.29 -43.41 12.73
N ALA A 559 -51.93 -44.38 13.39
CA ALA A 559 -52.64 -45.47 12.75
C ALA A 559 -54.03 -45.10 12.17
N THR A 560 -54.71 -44.09 12.72
CA THR A 560 -56.14 -43.85 12.43
C THR A 560 -56.47 -42.52 11.77
N ILE A 561 -55.58 -41.53 11.83
CA ILE A 561 -55.77 -40.22 11.20
C ILE A 561 -54.94 -40.16 9.92
N HIS A 562 -55.57 -39.74 8.81
CA HIS A 562 -54.89 -39.59 7.52
C HIS A 562 -53.76 -38.55 7.56
N GLU A 563 -52.74 -38.73 6.73
CA GLU A 563 -51.60 -37.80 6.65
C GLU A 563 -52.02 -36.41 6.16
N SER A 564 -51.48 -35.39 6.83
CA SER A 564 -51.68 -33.97 6.51
C SER A 564 -50.52 -33.14 7.05
N ALA A 565 -50.38 -31.92 6.55
CA ALA A 565 -49.37 -30.99 7.06
C ALA A 565 -49.59 -30.68 8.55
N GLU A 566 -50.85 -30.56 8.97
CA GLU A 566 -51.22 -30.29 10.35
C GLU A 566 -50.92 -31.48 11.27
N LYS A 567 -51.19 -32.72 10.83
CA LYS A 567 -50.83 -33.93 11.57
C LYS A 567 -49.31 -33.99 11.77
N ALA A 568 -48.53 -33.86 10.70
CA ALA A 568 -47.07 -33.90 10.77
C ALA A 568 -46.52 -32.85 11.75
N PHE A 569 -47.05 -31.62 11.69
CA PHE A 569 -46.64 -30.53 12.57
C PHE A 569 -47.00 -30.77 14.05
N ILE A 570 -48.20 -31.25 14.34
CA ILE A 570 -48.62 -31.61 15.71
C ILE A 570 -47.73 -32.73 16.24
N MET A 571 -47.48 -33.77 15.45
CA MET A 571 -46.67 -34.93 15.86
C MET A 571 -45.22 -34.52 16.12
N GLN A 572 -44.65 -33.66 15.27
CA GLN A 572 -43.32 -33.11 15.48
C GLN A 572 -43.22 -32.34 16.79
N PHE A 573 -44.20 -31.48 17.09
CA PHE A 573 -44.24 -30.74 18.36
C PHE A 573 -44.29 -31.70 19.56
N LEU A 574 -45.15 -32.74 19.50
CA LEU A 574 -45.28 -33.70 20.59
C LEU A 574 -44.00 -34.53 20.84
N MET A 575 -43.19 -34.77 19.81
CA MET A 575 -41.88 -35.44 19.95
C MET A 575 -40.81 -34.53 20.55
N GLN A 576 -40.95 -33.21 20.39
CA GLN A 576 -40.02 -32.20 20.89
C GLN A 576 -40.46 -31.58 22.23
N ALA A 577 -41.69 -31.84 22.67
CA ALA A 577 -42.24 -31.36 23.92
C ALA A 577 -41.59 -32.11 25.09
N ASP A 578 -41.16 -31.36 26.11
CA ASP A 578 -40.42 -31.90 27.24
C ASP A 578 -41.30 -31.98 28.52
N ARG A 579 -42.53 -31.42 28.50
CA ARG A 579 -43.35 -31.22 29.73
C ARG A 579 -44.87 -31.38 29.61
#